data_AF-A0A3D3H834-F1
#
_entry.id   AF-A0A3D3H834-F1
#
_cell.length_a   1.000
_cell.length_b   1.000
_cell.length_c   1.000
_cell.angle_alpha   90.00
_cell.angle_beta   90.00
_cell.angle_gamma   90.00
#
_symmetry.space_group_name_H-M   'P 1'
#
loop_
_entity.id
_entity.type
_entity.pdbx_description
1 polymer ?
#
loop_
_entity_poly.entity_id
_entity_poly.type
_entity_poly.pdbx_seq_one_letter_code
_entity_poly.pdbx_strand_id
1 'polypeptide(L)'
;MTQSELSAAAASTDVGAFLQNGRVPAVAQVLELAQLAERDAAWKLLRADSAPVVAGLLGTHLGGDERRVDAEELYERIDADLERLRAQGLILPLTAKGYCGEWRSAGFLVRRPSSEARGETLELSPDAIAGIRFLQGRAAPRSSVTESRLA
;
A
#
# COMPACT_ATOMS: atom_id res chain seq x y z
N MET A 1 18.87 -12.97 18.27
CA MET A 1 19.17 -11.74 19.02
C MET A 1 17.86 -11.22 19.57
N THR A 2 17.65 -11.34 20.88
CA THR A 2 16.35 -11.07 21.52
C THR A 2 16.26 -9.59 21.92
N GLN A 3 15.04 -9.08 22.02
CA GLN A 3 14.70 -7.66 22.27
C GLN A 3 15.39 -7.05 23.52
N SER A 4 15.78 -7.89 24.49
CA SER A 4 16.50 -7.47 25.69
C SER A 4 17.94 -7.02 25.43
N GLU A 5 18.62 -7.56 24.41
CA GLU A 5 20.00 -7.18 24.09
C GLU A 5 20.09 -5.80 23.41
N LEU A 6 19.04 -5.40 22.70
CA LEU A 6 18.92 -4.09 22.04
C LEU A 6 18.71 -2.93 23.02
N SER A 7 18.08 -3.20 24.17
CA SER A 7 17.75 -2.16 25.17
C SER A 7 18.94 -1.76 26.03
N ALA A 8 19.82 -2.71 26.37
CA ALA A 8 20.96 -2.46 27.27
C ALA A 8 22.11 -1.67 26.61
N ALA A 9 22.27 -1.74 25.29
CA ALA A 9 23.31 -1.00 24.57
C ALA A 9 22.99 0.50 24.37
N ALA A 10 21.74 0.93 24.56
CA ALA A 10 21.29 2.30 24.31
C ALA A 10 21.65 3.30 25.44
N ALA A 11 22.10 2.81 26.61
CA ALA A 11 22.27 3.66 27.80
C ALA A 11 23.69 4.26 27.97
N SER A 12 24.65 3.92 27.12
CA SER A 12 26.04 4.38 27.28
C SER A 12 26.69 4.72 25.95
N THR A 13 26.11 5.66 25.20
CA THR A 13 26.82 6.26 24.07
C THR A 13 26.70 7.78 24.15
N ASP A 14 27.86 8.38 24.36
CA ASP A 14 28.12 9.81 24.43
C ASP A 14 27.50 10.54 23.22
N VAL A 15 26.39 11.23 23.47
CA VAL A 15 25.55 11.91 22.47
C VAL A 15 26.30 13.09 21.82
N GLY A 16 27.41 13.56 22.42
CA GLY A 16 28.15 14.74 21.99
C GLY A 16 28.99 14.57 20.71
N ALA A 17 29.38 13.34 20.35
CA ALA A 17 30.35 13.11 19.27
C ALA A 17 29.74 12.79 17.88
N PHE A 18 28.43 12.50 17.81
CA PHE A 18 27.80 11.97 16.59
C PHE A 18 27.34 13.04 15.57
N LEU A 19 27.43 14.33 15.89
CA LEU A 19 26.92 15.42 15.03
C LEU A 19 27.96 16.03 14.08
N GLN A 20 29.11 15.39 13.86
CA GLN A 20 30.18 15.96 13.01
C GLN A 20 30.21 15.52 11.55
N ASN A 21 29.28 14.69 11.08
CA ASN A 21 29.10 14.44 9.65
C ASN A 21 27.63 14.10 9.39
N GLY A 22 26.97 14.79 8.46
CA GLY A 22 25.54 14.64 8.13
C GLY A 22 25.09 13.27 7.59
N ARG A 23 25.72 12.16 7.99
CA ARG A 23 25.21 10.80 7.85
C ARG A 23 24.47 10.43 9.13
N VAL A 24 23.15 10.26 9.01
CA VAL A 24 22.38 9.54 10.02
C VAL A 24 23.07 8.18 10.25
N PRO A 25 23.40 7.80 11.50
CA PRO A 25 24.00 6.50 11.78
C PRO A 25 23.13 5.38 11.19
N ALA A 26 23.75 4.35 10.61
CA ALA A 26 23.01 3.26 9.96
C ALA A 26 21.94 2.63 10.87
N VAL A 27 22.21 2.56 12.18
CA VAL A 27 21.26 2.10 13.20
C VAL A 27 20.03 3.00 13.27
N ALA A 28 20.19 4.32 13.33
CA ALA A 28 19.08 5.26 13.35
C ALA A 28 18.25 5.15 12.06
N GLN A 29 18.92 5.06 10.90
CA GLN A 29 18.23 4.89 9.62
C GLN A 29 17.40 3.60 9.57
N VAL A 30 17.93 2.49 10.10
CA VAL A 30 17.22 1.21 10.16
C VAL A 30 16.01 1.29 11.09
N LEU A 31 16.14 1.94 12.25
CA LEU A 31 15.02 2.12 13.19
C LEU A 31 13.90 3.00 12.60
N GLU A 32 14.26 4.06 11.89
CA GLU A 32 13.29 4.90 11.16
C GLU A 32 12.54 4.11 10.10
N LEU A 33 13.25 3.29 9.30
CA LEU A 33 12.63 2.45 8.28
C LEU A 33 11.77 1.34 8.90
N ALA A 34 12.18 0.77 10.03
CA ALA A 34 11.37 -0.20 10.76
C ALA A 34 10.05 0.43 11.25
N GLN A 35 10.11 1.64 11.83
CA GLN A 35 8.91 2.37 12.23
C GLN A 35 8.04 2.75 11.03
N LEU A 36 8.64 3.12 9.89
CA LEU A 36 7.91 3.40 8.66
C LEU A 36 7.19 2.14 8.17
N ALA A 37 7.85 0.99 8.13
CA ALA A 37 7.25 -0.27 7.69
C ALA A 37 6.02 -0.69 8.51
N GLU A 38 5.97 -0.35 9.80
CA GLU A 38 4.82 -0.63 10.68
C GLU A 38 3.61 0.28 10.45
N ARG A 39 3.80 1.49 9.93
CA ARG A 39 2.72 2.48 9.76
C ARG A 39 2.30 2.72 8.32
N ASP A 40 3.23 2.62 7.38
CA ASP A 40 3.06 2.95 5.97
C ASP A 40 2.20 1.92 5.24
N ALA A 41 1.12 2.38 4.60
CA ALA A 41 0.19 1.48 3.94
C ALA A 41 0.76 0.90 2.63
N ALA A 42 1.67 1.61 1.95
CA ALA A 42 2.37 1.09 0.78
C ALA A 42 3.24 -0.11 1.17
N TRP A 43 4.00 0.02 2.26
CA TRP A 43 4.86 -1.04 2.76
C TRP A 43 4.05 -2.28 3.18
N LYS A 44 2.95 -2.07 3.90
CA LYS A 44 2.01 -3.14 4.26
C LYS A 44 1.45 -3.85 3.02
N LEU A 45 1.00 -3.08 2.03
CA LEU A 45 0.47 -3.61 0.78
C LEU A 45 1.52 -4.45 0.04
N LEU A 46 2.76 -3.95 -0.10
CA LEU A 46 3.83 -4.66 -0.79
C LEU A 46 4.26 -5.96 -0.11
N ARG A 47 3.99 -6.11 1.20
CA ARG A 47 4.28 -7.32 1.98
C ARG A 47 3.11 -8.30 2.06
N ALA A 48 1.91 -7.91 1.66
CA ALA A 48 0.72 -8.73 1.82
C ALA A 48 0.66 -9.84 0.76
N ASP A 49 0.30 -11.07 1.15
CA ASP A 49 0.05 -12.15 0.19
C ASP A 49 -1.11 -11.83 -0.76
N SER A 50 -2.05 -11.01 -0.30
CA SER A 50 -3.18 -10.50 -1.08
C SER A 50 -2.82 -9.32 -2.00
N ALA A 51 -1.56 -8.88 -2.06
CA ALA A 51 -1.14 -7.71 -2.83
C ALA A 51 -1.62 -7.72 -4.29
N PRO A 52 -1.57 -8.83 -5.05
CA PRO A 52 -2.07 -8.85 -6.42
C PRO A 52 -3.58 -8.57 -6.51
N VAL A 53 -4.36 -9.10 -5.57
CA VAL A 53 -5.82 -8.90 -5.51
C VAL A 53 -6.13 -7.45 -5.14
N VAL A 54 -5.48 -6.92 -4.11
CA VAL A 54 -5.65 -5.52 -3.69
C VAL A 54 -5.26 -4.56 -4.80
N ALA A 55 -4.06 -4.72 -5.36
CA ALA A 55 -3.55 -3.83 -6.40
C ALA A 55 -4.33 -3.94 -7.71
N GLY A 56 -4.79 -5.14 -8.08
CA GLY A 56 -5.62 -5.36 -9.26
C GLY A 56 -6.99 -4.70 -9.11
N LEU A 57 -7.72 -5.02 -8.04
CA LEU A 57 -9.08 -4.52 -7.84
C LEU A 57 -9.12 -3.03 -7.55
N LEU A 58 -8.37 -2.56 -6.54
CA LEU A 58 -8.37 -1.14 -6.18
C LEU A 58 -7.68 -0.27 -7.22
N GLY A 59 -6.63 -0.78 -7.88
CA GLY A 59 -5.98 -0.07 -8.96
C GLY A 59 -6.88 0.11 -10.19
N THR A 60 -7.74 -0.86 -10.49
CA THR A 60 -8.71 -0.78 -11.58
C THR A 60 -9.83 0.22 -11.29
N HIS A 61 -10.40 0.16 -10.08
CA HIS A 61 -11.59 0.96 -9.76
C HIS A 61 -11.30 2.35 -9.21
N LEU A 62 -10.11 2.60 -8.64
CA LEU A 62 -9.78 3.85 -7.95
C LEU A 62 -8.43 4.46 -8.40
N GLY A 63 -7.68 3.78 -9.28
CA GLY A 63 -6.35 4.21 -9.71
C GLY A 63 -6.32 5.21 -10.87
N GLY A 64 -7.45 5.37 -11.56
CA GLY A 64 -7.60 6.20 -12.77
C GLY A 64 -8.09 7.62 -12.50
N ASP A 65 -8.98 8.09 -13.38
CA ASP A 65 -9.60 9.41 -13.29
C ASP A 65 -10.66 9.45 -12.17
N GLU A 66 -11.43 8.37 -12.04
CA GLU A 66 -12.35 8.16 -10.94
C GLU A 66 -11.57 7.68 -9.71
N ARG A 67 -11.28 8.59 -8.79
CA ARG A 67 -10.48 8.30 -7.57
C ARG A 67 -11.29 8.14 -6.30
N ARG A 68 -12.57 8.47 -6.38
CA ARG A 68 -13.53 8.44 -5.28
C ARG A 68 -14.86 7.95 -5.85
N VAL A 69 -15.38 6.87 -5.28
CA VAL A 69 -16.60 6.20 -5.74
C VAL A 69 -17.55 6.05 -4.56
N ASP A 70 -18.86 6.05 -4.80
CA ASP A 70 -19.83 5.67 -3.78
C ASP A 70 -19.53 4.26 -3.24
N ALA A 71 -19.71 4.07 -1.93
CA ALA A 71 -19.34 2.80 -1.30
C ALA A 71 -20.15 1.62 -1.83
N GLU A 72 -21.46 1.77 -2.03
CA GLU A 72 -22.33 0.69 -2.51
C GLU A 72 -22.02 0.36 -3.98
N GLU A 73 -21.81 1.39 -4.81
CA GLU A 73 -21.37 1.21 -6.20
C GLU A 73 -20.02 0.50 -6.29
N LEU A 74 -19.06 0.87 -5.45
CA LEU A 74 -17.75 0.20 -5.43
C LEU A 74 -17.88 -1.26 -4.98
N TYR A 75 -18.77 -1.57 -4.03
CA TYR A 75 -19.02 -2.95 -3.62
C TYR A 75 -19.58 -3.80 -4.76
N GLU A 76 -20.56 -3.29 -5.50
CA GLU A 76 -21.12 -3.99 -6.66
C GLU A 76 -20.06 -4.28 -7.72
N ARG A 77 -19.27 -3.27 -8.08
CA ARG A 77 -18.17 -3.40 -9.07
C ARG A 77 -17.15 -4.46 -8.63
N ILE A 78 -16.76 -4.46 -7.36
CA ILE A 78 -15.79 -5.42 -6.81
C ILE A 78 -16.40 -6.83 -6.70
N ASP A 79 -17.65 -6.99 -6.27
CA ASP A 79 -18.27 -8.33 -6.15
C ASP A 79 -18.33 -9.00 -7.52
N ALA A 80 -18.61 -8.25 -8.59
CA ALA A 80 -18.56 -8.74 -9.97
C ALA A 80 -17.16 -9.19 -10.42
N ASP A 81 -16.09 -8.55 -9.95
CA ASP A 81 -14.72 -9.03 -10.19
C ASP A 81 -14.38 -10.25 -9.32
N LEU A 82 -14.79 -10.26 -8.05
CA LEU A 82 -14.56 -11.36 -7.13
C LEU A 82 -15.20 -12.66 -7.65
N GLU A 83 -16.41 -12.59 -8.21
CA GLU A 83 -17.05 -13.73 -8.86
C GLU A 83 -16.21 -14.27 -10.02
N ARG A 84 -15.73 -13.38 -10.90
CA ARG A 84 -14.85 -13.76 -12.02
C ARG A 84 -13.53 -14.38 -11.53
N LEU A 85 -12.91 -13.81 -10.51
CA LEU A 85 -11.67 -14.33 -9.92
C LEU A 85 -11.88 -15.70 -9.26
N ARG A 86 -13.00 -15.89 -8.55
CA ARG A 86 -13.38 -17.20 -7.99
C ARG A 86 -13.58 -18.25 -9.08
N ALA A 87 -14.18 -17.88 -10.22
CA ALA A 87 -14.33 -18.77 -11.37
C ALA A 87 -12.98 -19.19 -11.99
N GLN A 88 -11.91 -18.41 -11.79
CA GLN A 88 -10.53 -18.79 -12.14
C GLN A 88 -9.84 -19.65 -11.08
N GLY A 89 -10.52 -20.02 -9.99
CA GLY A 89 -10.02 -20.89 -8.93
C GLY A 89 -9.39 -20.15 -7.74
N LEU A 90 -9.46 -18.82 -7.67
CA LEU A 90 -8.98 -18.09 -6.48
C LEU A 90 -9.94 -18.30 -5.30
N ILE A 91 -9.37 -18.58 -4.13
CA ILE A 91 -10.13 -18.73 -2.88
C ILE A 91 -10.30 -17.34 -2.25
N LEU A 92 -11.44 -16.71 -2.50
CA LEU A 92 -11.76 -15.37 -2.01
C LEU A 92 -13.06 -15.42 -1.18
N PRO A 93 -13.02 -15.72 0.13
CA PRO A 93 -14.22 -16.08 0.88
C PRO A 93 -15.13 -14.89 1.25
N LEU A 94 -14.59 -13.66 1.29
CA LEU A 94 -15.35 -12.48 1.71
C LEU A 94 -16.11 -11.82 0.56
N THR A 95 -17.21 -11.14 0.88
CA THR A 95 -17.88 -10.22 -0.05
C THR A 95 -17.03 -8.96 -0.29
N ALA A 96 -17.36 -8.18 -1.30
CA ALA A 96 -16.72 -6.88 -1.56
C ALA A 96 -16.74 -5.98 -0.33
N LYS A 97 -17.89 -5.88 0.36
CA LYS A 97 -18.02 -5.11 1.62
C LYS A 97 -17.08 -5.62 2.71
N GLY A 98 -16.92 -6.94 2.82
CA GLY A 98 -15.97 -7.57 3.75
C GLY A 98 -14.53 -7.18 3.45
N TYR A 99 -14.08 -7.39 2.21
CA TYR A 99 -12.74 -7.01 1.77
C TYR A 99 -12.46 -5.51 1.90
N CYS A 100 -13.39 -4.65 1.48
CA CYS A 100 -13.25 -3.21 1.67
C CYS A 100 -13.17 -2.83 3.15
N GLY A 101 -13.84 -3.57 4.05
CA GLY A 101 -13.66 -3.44 5.49
C GLY A 101 -12.24 -3.75 5.96
N GLU A 102 -11.67 -4.86 5.49
CA GLU A 102 -10.29 -5.25 5.78
C GLU A 102 -9.29 -4.23 5.21
N TRP A 103 -9.47 -3.80 3.97
CA TRP A 103 -8.59 -2.84 3.30
C TRP A 103 -8.65 -1.45 3.94
N ARG A 104 -9.81 -1.00 4.43
CA ARG A 104 -9.90 0.21 5.27
C ARG A 104 -9.13 0.04 6.59
N SER A 105 -9.27 -1.12 7.24
CA SER A 105 -8.58 -1.41 8.50
C SER A 105 -7.05 -1.49 8.32
N ALA A 106 -6.60 -1.94 7.15
CA ALA A 106 -5.20 -1.95 6.74
C ALA A 106 -4.67 -0.58 6.30
N GLY A 107 -5.53 0.44 6.19
CA GLY A 107 -5.17 1.80 5.77
C GLY A 107 -5.06 1.99 4.26
N PHE A 108 -5.54 1.05 3.44
CA PHE A 108 -5.51 1.17 1.98
C PHE A 108 -6.64 2.05 1.43
N LEU A 109 -7.80 1.99 2.08
CA LEU A 109 -8.98 2.77 1.73
C LEU A 109 -9.28 3.81 2.81
N VAL A 110 -9.70 4.99 2.36
CA VAL A 110 -10.19 6.09 3.19
C VAL A 110 -11.67 6.31 2.89
N ARG A 111 -12.44 6.47 3.96
CA ARG A 111 -13.88 6.73 3.88
C ARG A 111 -14.15 8.22 4.01
N ARG A 112 -14.97 8.78 3.12
CA ARG A 112 -15.37 10.19 3.14
C ARG A 112 -16.90 10.31 3.14
N PRO A 113 -17.46 11.32 3.81
CA PRO A 113 -18.88 11.62 3.63
C PRO A 113 -19.15 11.99 2.16
N SER A 114 -20.27 11.53 1.61
CA SER A 114 -20.70 11.96 0.28
C SER A 114 -21.22 13.41 0.33
N SER A 115 -20.81 14.24 -0.64
CA SER A 115 -21.32 15.61 -0.78
C SER A 115 -22.61 15.70 -1.59
N GLU A 116 -22.94 14.66 -2.36
CA GLU A 116 -24.01 14.68 -3.37
C GLU A 116 -25.18 13.76 -3.01
N ALA A 117 -24.97 12.74 -2.18
CA ALA A 117 -25.98 11.79 -1.76
C ALA A 117 -25.89 11.46 -0.26
N ARG A 118 -26.94 10.82 0.28
CA ARG A 118 -26.91 10.29 1.64
C ARG A 118 -26.09 9.00 1.63
N GLY A 119 -24.82 9.06 2.04
CA GLY A 119 -23.94 7.91 2.00
C GLY A 119 -22.48 8.25 2.28
N GLU A 120 -21.61 7.30 1.98
CA GLU A 120 -20.16 7.42 2.13
C GLU A 120 -19.49 7.03 0.82
N THR A 121 -18.37 7.68 0.53
CA THR A 121 -17.52 7.34 -0.61
C THR A 121 -16.23 6.70 -0.12
N LEU A 122 -15.61 5.92 -0.98
CA LEU A 122 -14.32 5.28 -0.75
C LEU A 122 -13.30 5.78 -1.77
N GLU A 123 -12.10 6.05 -1.29
CA GLU A 123 -10.94 6.45 -2.09
C GLU A 123 -9.68 5.75 -1.56
N LEU A 124 -8.64 5.65 -2.40
CA LEU A 124 -7.35 5.12 -1.95
C LEU A 124 -6.64 6.11 -1.01
N SER A 125 -5.93 5.60 0.00
CA SER A 125 -4.99 6.41 0.76
C SER A 125 -3.79 6.81 -0.11
N PRO A 126 -3.11 7.94 0.17
CA PRO A 126 -1.93 8.36 -0.58
C PRO A 126 -0.84 7.29 -0.67
N ASP A 127 -0.57 6.59 0.43
CA ASP A 127 0.43 5.53 0.50
C ASP A 127 0.00 4.31 -0.33
N ALA A 128 -1.29 3.93 -0.28
CA ALA A 128 -1.80 2.85 -1.12
C ALA A 128 -1.68 3.17 -2.61
N ILE A 129 -1.94 4.43 -3.02
CA ILE A 129 -1.71 4.87 -4.41
C ILE A 129 -0.23 4.65 -4.79
N ALA A 130 0.71 5.01 -3.92
CA ALA A 130 2.14 4.81 -4.19
C ALA A 130 2.49 3.32 -4.33
N GLY A 131 2.00 2.47 -3.44
CA GLY A 131 2.22 1.02 -3.49
C GLY A 131 1.62 0.36 -4.74
N ILE A 132 0.38 0.70 -5.08
CA ILE A 132 -0.30 0.17 -6.27
C ILE A 132 0.42 0.61 -7.55
N ARG A 133 0.80 1.89 -7.68
CA ARG A 133 1.57 2.39 -8.84
C ARG A 133 2.92 1.73 -8.96
N PHE A 134 3.60 1.46 -7.85
CA PHE A 134 4.85 0.69 -7.86
C PHE A 134 4.63 -0.70 -8.46
N LEU A 135 3.63 -1.45 -8.00
CA LEU A 135 3.33 -2.79 -8.52
C LEU A 135 2.94 -2.76 -10.01
N GLN A 136 2.06 -1.83 -10.40
CA GLN A 136 1.65 -1.64 -11.80
C GLN A 136 2.82 -1.28 -12.69
N GLY A 137 3.72 -0.39 -12.24
CA GLY A 137 4.94 -0.03 -12.98
C GLY A 137 5.93 -1.20 -13.15
N ARG A 138 5.92 -2.18 -12.25
CA ARG A 138 6.70 -3.42 -12.41
C ARG A 138 6.03 -4.43 -13.34
N ALA A 139 4.70 -4.46 -13.36
CA ALA A 139 3.92 -5.32 -14.23
C ALA A 139 3.86 -4.80 -15.68
N ALA A 140 3.98 -3.48 -15.88
CA ALA A 140 4.03 -2.86 -17.19
C ALA A 140 5.20 -3.45 -18.00
N PRO A 141 4.99 -3.89 -19.26
CA PRO A 141 6.06 -4.32 -20.13
C PRO A 141 7.10 -3.21 -20.24
N ARG A 142 8.35 -3.49 -19.83
CA ARG A 142 9.46 -2.59 -20.15
C ARG A 142 9.63 -2.64 -21.67
N SER A 143 9.10 -1.66 -22.38
CA SER A 143 9.54 -1.41 -23.75
C SER A 143 11.00 -0.99 -23.67
N SER A 144 11.91 -1.95 -23.77
CA SER A 144 13.31 -1.67 -24.05
C SER A 144 13.42 -1.22 -25.50
N VAL A 145 12.89 -0.04 -25.80
CA VAL A 145 13.30 0.75 -26.98
C VAL A 145 14.53 1.54 -26.53
N THR A 146 15.63 0.82 -26.35
CA THR A 146 16.95 1.43 -26.47
C THR A 146 17.24 1.49 -27.96
N GLU A 147 16.54 2.35 -28.69
CA GLU A 147 17.03 2.74 -30.00
C GLU A 147 18.10 3.81 -29.77
N SER A 148 19.30 3.30 -29.47
CA SER A 148 20.52 4.05 -29.64
C SER A 148 20.64 4.47 -31.11
N ARG A 149 20.47 5.75 -31.38
CA ARG A 149 21.08 6.44 -32.52
C ARG A 149 21.73 7.68 -31.87
N LEU A 150 23.05 7.80 -31.66
CA LEU A 150 24.15 7.62 -32.62
C LEU A 150 23.70 7.94 -34.04
N ALA A 151 23.48 9.23 -34.27
CA ALA A 151 23.70 9.92 -35.53
C ALA A 151 24.13 11.35 -35.20
#